data_AF-A0A1X7SIR0-F1
#
_entry.id   AF-A0A1X7SIR0-F1
#
_cell.length_a   1.000
_cell.length_b   1.000
_cell.length_c   1.000
_cell.angle_alpha   90.00
_cell.angle_beta   90.00
_cell.angle_gamma   90.00
#
_symmetry.space_group_name_H-M   'P 1'
#
loop_
_entity.id
_entity.type
_entity.pdbx_description
1 polymer ?
#
loop_
_entity_poly.entity_id
_entity_poly.type
_entity_poly.pdbx_seq_one_letter_code
_entity_poly.pdbx_strand_id
1 'polypeptide(L)'
;MINGWVRLMDRLTSIASDQPQAAYATFTQSVQNKWLYLQRLVPDCARLFDEIECKIVQDFLTAVFGCEVSTDDRSLFTLPTRYGGLNMLCPVETGQSFFTLSRTTTSCSD
;
A
#
# COMPACT_ATOMS: atom_id res chain seq x y z
N MET A 1 -7.92 -14.63 -5.14
CA MET A 1 -6.78 -14.10 -4.36
C MET A 1 -7.00 -12.61 -4.07
N ILE A 2 -7.15 -11.74 -5.08
CA ILE A 2 -7.42 -10.28 -4.95
C ILE A 2 -8.70 -9.97 -4.16
N ASN A 3 -9.80 -10.69 -4.42
CA ASN A 3 -11.08 -10.44 -3.73
C ASN A 3 -10.98 -10.49 -2.19
N GLY A 4 -10.02 -11.24 -1.64
CA GLY A 4 -9.78 -11.27 -0.19
C GLY A 4 -9.13 -9.98 0.33
N TRP A 5 -8.25 -9.37 -0.47
CA TRP A 5 -7.58 -8.11 -0.15
C TRP A 5 -8.53 -6.93 -0.30
N VAL A 6 -9.35 -6.95 -1.34
CA VAL A 6 -10.40 -5.94 -1.54
C VAL A 6 -11.35 -5.95 -0.33
N ARG A 7 -11.82 -7.12 0.11
CA ARG A 7 -12.64 -7.25 1.33
C ARG A 7 -11.90 -6.82 2.61
N LEU A 8 -10.59 -7.06 2.69
CA LEU A 8 -9.76 -6.62 3.81
C LEU A 8 -9.69 -5.09 3.85
N MET A 9 -9.50 -4.45 2.69
CA MET A 9 -9.51 -3.00 2.57
C MET A 9 -10.88 -2.43 2.93
N ASP A 10 -11.99 -3.01 2.42
CA ASP A 10 -13.34 -2.55 2.76
C ASP A 10 -13.60 -2.55 4.28
N ARG A 11 -13.17 -3.62 4.97
CA ARG A 11 -13.25 -3.71 6.43
C ARG A 11 -12.38 -2.68 7.12
N LEU A 12 -11.15 -2.48 6.63
CA LEU A 12 -10.22 -1.53 7.23
C LEU A 12 -10.70 -0.08 7.05
N THR A 13 -11.29 0.24 5.90
CA THR A 13 -11.96 1.53 5.64
C THR A 13 -13.13 1.75 6.59
N SER A 14 -13.97 0.74 6.82
CA SER A 14 -15.06 0.86 7.81
C SER A 14 -14.55 1.16 9.21
N ILE A 15 -13.40 0.60 9.61
CA ILE A 15 -12.78 0.88 10.91
C ILE A 15 -12.15 2.27 10.93
N ALA A 16 -11.61 2.73 9.80
CA ALA A 16 -10.96 4.04 9.71
C ALA A 16 -11.89 5.20 10.05
N SER A 17 -13.19 5.07 9.76
CA SER A 17 -14.19 6.09 10.11
C SER A 17 -14.31 6.32 11.63
N ASP A 18 -14.15 5.27 12.44
CA ASP A 18 -14.24 5.36 13.91
C ASP A 18 -12.86 5.50 14.58
N GLN A 19 -11.85 4.84 14.01
CA GLN A 19 -10.50 4.69 14.58
C GLN A 19 -9.41 4.88 13.51
N PRO A 20 -9.25 6.10 12.97
CA PRO A 20 -8.37 6.37 11.83
C PRO A 20 -6.90 6.01 12.11
N GLN A 21 -6.40 6.31 13.32
CA GLN A 21 -5.02 5.98 13.70
C GLN A 21 -4.78 4.46 13.76
N ALA A 22 -5.72 3.70 14.34
CA ALA A 22 -5.60 2.25 14.46
C ALA A 22 -5.66 1.58 13.07
N ALA A 23 -6.54 2.08 12.21
CA ALA A 23 -6.64 1.63 10.83
C ALA A 23 -5.36 1.92 10.04
N TYR A 24 -4.80 3.13 10.16
CA TYR A 24 -3.52 3.51 9.55
C TYR A 24 -2.34 2.66 10.04
N ALA A 25 -2.24 2.41 11.34
CA ALA A 25 -1.21 1.54 11.90
C ALA A 25 -1.34 0.10 11.36
N THR A 26 -2.56 -0.42 11.30
CA THR A 26 -2.85 -1.75 10.75
C THR A 26 -2.50 -1.84 9.26
N PHE A 27 -2.80 -0.79 8.50
CA PHE A 27 -2.46 -0.70 7.08
C PHE A 27 -0.94 -0.79 6.86
N THR A 28 -0.18 0.09 7.51
CA THR A 28 1.28 0.20 7.33
C THR A 28 2.04 -1.01 7.89
N GLN A 29 1.59 -1.60 9.00
CA GLN A 29 2.27 -2.73 9.64
C GLN A 29 1.83 -4.10 9.12
N SER A 30 0.60 -4.24 8.62
CA SER A 30 0.06 -5.54 8.19
C SER A 30 -0.20 -5.60 6.69
N VAL A 31 -1.15 -4.80 6.19
CA VAL A 31 -1.62 -4.92 4.80
C VAL A 31 -0.48 -4.65 3.83
N GLN A 32 0.26 -3.57 4.06
CA GLN A 32 1.42 -3.18 3.27
C GLN A 32 2.49 -4.27 3.22
N ASN A 33 2.88 -4.78 4.38
CA ASN A 33 3.92 -5.80 4.47
C ASN A 33 3.53 -7.10 3.75
N LYS A 34 2.25 -7.47 3.77
CA LYS A 34 1.79 -8.66 3.05
C LYS A 34 1.93 -8.51 1.54
N TRP A 35 1.59 -7.35 0.94
CA TRP A 35 1.72 -7.21 -0.52
C TRP A 35 3.18 -7.08 -0.92
N LEU A 36 4.00 -6.39 -0.12
CA LEU A 36 5.44 -6.28 -0.34
C LEU A 36 6.10 -7.66 -0.35
N TYR A 37 5.65 -8.57 0.53
CA TYR A 37 6.09 -9.96 0.51
C TYR A 37 5.71 -10.67 -0.80
N LEU A 38 4.46 -10.54 -1.26
CA LEU A 38 4.02 -11.13 -2.52
C LEU A 38 4.81 -10.61 -3.73
N GLN A 39 5.09 -9.30 -3.77
CA GLN A 39 5.86 -8.66 -4.84
C GLN A 39 7.30 -9.18 -4.95
N ARG A 40 7.86 -9.72 -3.87
CA ARG A 40 9.18 -10.38 -3.89
C ARG A 40 9.13 -11.81 -4.41
N LEU A 41 7.98 -12.48 -4.30
CA LEU A 41 7.82 -13.88 -4.69
C LEU A 41 7.32 -14.07 -6.12
N VAL A 42 6.53 -13.13 -6.63
CA VAL A 42 5.82 -13.27 -7.90
C VAL A 42 6.22 -12.13 -8.84
N PRO A 43 6.92 -12.42 -9.96
CA PRO A 43 7.18 -11.41 -10.99
C PRO A 43 5.87 -10.92 -11.64
N ASP A 44 5.88 -9.70 -12.16
CA ASP A 44 4.79 -9.10 -12.95
C ASP A 44 3.41 -9.06 -12.27
N CYS A 45 3.36 -9.05 -10.93
CA CYS A 45 2.11 -8.98 -10.18
C CYS A 45 1.54 -7.56 -10.01
N ALA A 46 2.19 -6.52 -10.56
CA ALA A 46 1.79 -5.11 -10.38
C ALA A 46 0.32 -4.84 -10.76
N ARG A 47 -0.14 -5.38 -11.90
CA ARG A 47 -1.54 -5.25 -12.38
C ARG A 47 -2.59 -5.81 -11.42
N LEU A 48 -2.20 -6.71 -10.53
CA LEU A 48 -3.11 -7.27 -9.53
C LEU A 48 -3.40 -6.30 -8.38
N PHE A 49 -2.60 -5.25 -8.25
CA PHE A 49 -2.73 -4.24 -7.20
C PHE A 49 -3.47 -2.98 -7.64
N ASP A 50 -3.80 -2.82 -8.91
CA ASP A 50 -4.53 -1.65 -9.42
C ASP A 50 -5.86 -1.45 -8.66
N GLU A 51 -6.64 -2.52 -8.51
CA GLU A 51 -7.92 -2.47 -7.78
C GLU A 51 -7.73 -2.11 -6.29
N ILE A 52 -6.63 -2.57 -5.69
CA ILE A 52 -6.31 -2.29 -4.29
C ILE A 52 -5.88 -0.84 -4.12
N GLU A 53 -5.09 -0.30 -5.05
CA GLU A 53 -4.68 1.10 -5.01
C GLU A 53 -5.88 2.04 -5.22
N CYS A 54 -6.80 1.72 -6.14
CA CYS A 54 -8.04 2.48 -6.28
C CYS A 54 -8.83 2.54 -4.95
N LYS A 55 -8.98 1.40 -4.27
CA LYS A 55 -9.61 1.30 -2.94
C LYS A 55 -8.89 2.13 -1.87
N ILE A 56 -7.56 2.16 -1.89
CA ILE A 56 -6.76 2.97 -0.95
C ILE A 56 -7.07 4.45 -1.18
N VAL A 57 -6.97 4.92 -2.42
CA VAL A 57 -7.11 6.34 -2.76
C VAL A 57 -8.54 6.84 -2.56
N GLN A 58 -9.52 6.10 -3.07
CA GLN A 58 -10.92 6.55 -3.12
C GLN A 58 -11.65 6.36 -1.79
N ASP A 59 -11.40 5.24 -1.09
CA ASP A 59 -12.19 4.88 0.08
C ASP A 59 -11.39 5.06 1.37
N PHE A 60 -10.20 4.44 1.43
CA PHE A 60 -9.44 4.35 2.69
C PHE A 60 -8.89 5.70 3.14
N LEU A 61 -8.21 6.44 2.26
CA LEU A 61 -7.63 7.73 2.62
C LEU A 61 -8.73 8.73 3.04
N THR A 62 -9.82 8.80 2.28
CA THR A 62 -10.96 9.64 2.63
C THR A 62 -11.55 9.26 3.99
N ALA A 63 -11.65 7.97 4.32
CA ALA A 63 -12.11 7.53 5.63
C ALA A 63 -11.13 7.87 6.77
N VAL A 64 -9.82 7.76 6.53
CA VAL A 64 -8.79 8.07 7.55
C VAL A 64 -8.71 9.57 7.84
N PHE A 65 -8.79 10.42 6.83
CA PHE A 65 -8.68 11.87 7.00
C PHE A 65 -10.02 12.57 7.27
N GLY A 66 -11.14 11.93 6.92
CA GLY A 66 -12.47 12.53 7.04
C GLY A 66 -12.75 13.64 6.03
N CYS A 67 -11.96 13.76 4.97
CA CYS A 67 -12.14 14.70 3.87
C CYS A 67 -11.76 14.08 2.52
N GLU A 68 -12.19 14.71 1.42
CA GLU A 68 -11.70 14.32 0.10
C GLU A 68 -10.19 14.54 0.01
N VAL A 69 -9.51 13.59 -0.61
CA VAL A 69 -8.06 13.58 -0.79
C VAL A 69 -7.78 13.72 -2.28
N SER A 70 -6.97 14.70 -2.66
CA SER A 70 -6.58 14.87 -4.05
C SER A 70 -5.68 13.72 -4.50
N THR A 71 -5.75 13.36 -5.77
CA THR A 71 -4.80 12.41 -6.37
C THR A 71 -3.36 12.92 -6.27
N ASP A 72 -3.14 14.24 -6.23
CA ASP A 72 -1.81 14.84 -6.07
C ASP A 72 -1.22 14.58 -4.67
N ASP A 73 -2.06 14.57 -3.63
CA ASP A 73 -1.66 14.31 -2.24
C ASP A 73 -1.15 12.87 -2.05
N ARG A 74 -1.56 11.97 -2.95
CA ARG A 74 -1.17 10.55 -2.89
C ARG A 74 0.34 10.37 -2.94
N SER A 75 1.02 11.17 -3.76
CA SER A 75 2.49 11.13 -3.90
C SER A 75 3.19 11.54 -2.61
N LEU A 76 2.64 12.53 -1.89
CA LEU A 76 3.12 12.99 -0.60
C LEU A 76 2.95 11.91 0.47
N PHE A 77 1.81 11.21 0.49
CA PHE A 77 1.56 10.16 1.49
C PHE A 77 2.44 8.91 1.32
N THR A 78 2.91 8.65 0.10
CA THR A 78 3.91 7.61 -0.16
C THR A 78 5.25 7.88 0.51
N LEU A 79 5.61 9.15 0.73
CA LEU A 79 6.90 9.51 1.31
C LEU A 79 7.01 9.04 2.77
N PRO A 80 8.21 8.68 3.23
CA PRO A 80 8.46 8.43 4.66
C PRO A 80 8.13 9.65 5.53
N THR A 81 7.77 9.41 6.80
CA THR A 81 7.43 10.48 7.76
C THR A 81 8.55 11.50 7.96
N ARG A 82 9.82 11.09 7.83
CA ARG A 82 10.97 12.02 7.88
C ARG A 82 11.02 13.02 6.72
N TYR A 83 10.25 12.79 5.66
CA TYR A 83 10.08 13.68 4.51
C TYR A 83 8.67 14.29 4.45
N GLY A 84 7.91 14.26 5.56
CA GLY A 84 6.58 14.84 5.64
C GLY A 84 5.45 13.97 5.08
N GLY A 85 5.71 12.70 4.74
CA GLY A 85 4.68 11.77 4.27
C GLY A 85 4.18 10.80 5.34
N LEU A 86 3.47 9.75 4.91
CA LEU A 86 2.83 8.75 5.77
C LEU A 86 3.32 7.32 5.53
N ASN A 87 4.35 7.13 4.70
CA ASN A 87 4.90 5.82 4.38
C ASN A 87 3.83 4.81 3.91
N MET A 88 2.76 5.32 3.27
CA MET A 88 1.70 4.52 2.67
C MET A 88 2.08 4.23 1.23
N LEU A 89 2.78 3.13 1.02
CA LEU A 89 3.39 2.85 -0.28
C LEU A 89 2.33 2.59 -1.35
N CYS A 90 2.61 2.98 -2.59
CA CYS A 90 1.78 2.62 -3.73
C CYS A 90 2.12 1.18 -4.16
N PRO A 91 1.17 0.22 -4.05
CA PRO A 91 1.44 -1.17 -4.35
C PRO A 91 1.71 -1.39 -5.85
N VAL A 92 1.26 -0.51 -6.75
CA VAL A 92 1.57 -0.59 -8.19
C VAL A 92 3.03 -0.22 -8.45
N GLU A 93 3.53 0.84 -7.80
CA GLU A 93 4.91 1.33 -7.97
C GLU A 93 5.94 0.46 -7.25
N THR A 94 5.60 -0.10 -6.08
CA THR A 94 6.54 -0.93 -5.33
C THR A 94 6.89 -2.23 -6.03
N GLY A 95 6.00 -2.77 -6.87
CA GLY A 95 6.19 -4.06 -7.56
C GLY A 95 7.45 -4.11 -8.45
N GLN A 96 7.77 -3.02 -9.16
CA GLN A 96 8.92 -2.98 -10.07
C GLN A 96 10.26 -2.85 -9.33
N SER A 97 10.29 -2.03 -8.27
CA SER A 97 11.51 -1.74 -7.51
C SER A 97 11.95 -2.95 -6.67
N PHE A 98 11.02 -3.59 -5.94
CA PHE A 98 11.39 -4.69 -5.03
C PHE A 98 11.79 -5.98 -5.73
N PHE A 99 11.21 -6.30 -6.89
CA PHE A 99 11.64 -7.47 -7.66
C PHE A 99 13.09 -7.34 -8.13
N THR A 100 13.45 -6.17 -8.67
CA THR A 100 14.81 -5.86 -9.13
C THR A 100 15.80 -5.90 -7.98
N LEU A 101 15.47 -5.25 -6.84
CA LEU A 101 16.31 -5.26 -5.64
C LEU A 101 16.55 -6.68 -5.09
N SER A 102 15.52 -7.54 -5.08
CA SER A 102 15.66 -8.93 -4.64
C SER A 102 16.68 -9.68 -5.50
N ARG A 103 16.59 -9.54 -6.83
CA ARG A 103 17.49 -10.22 -7.77
C ARG A 103 18.93 -9.72 -7.66
N THR A 104 19.14 -8.41 -7.55
CA THR A 104 20.48 -7.81 -7.44
C THR A 104 21.16 -8.19 -6.13
N THR A 105 20.41 -8.27 -5.02
CA THR A 105 20.96 -8.70 -3.73
C THR A 105 21.45 -10.15 -3.79
N THR A 106 20.70 -11.04 -4.46
CA THR A 106 21.10 -12.45 -4.63
C THR A 106 22.20 -12.65 -5.68
N SER A 107 22.46 -11.68 -6.57
CA SER A 107 23.50 -11.80 -7.60
C SER A 107 24.88 -11.35 -7.16
N CYS A 108 25.04 -10.77 -5.96
CA CYS A 108 26.35 -10.56 -5.34
C CYS A 108 26.67 -11.73 -4.40
N SER A 109 27.00 -12.86 -4.98
CA SER A 109 27.64 -14.02 -4.35
C SER A 109 28.46 -14.73 -5.43
N ASP A 110 29.37 -13.99 -6.06
CA ASP A 110 30.47 -14.48 -6.90
C ASP A 110 31.62 -13.46 -6.87
#